data_AF-A0A2I0FIH5-F1
#
_entry.id   AF-A0A2I0FIH5-F1
#
_cell.length_a   1.000
_cell.length_b   1.000
_cell.length_c   1.000
_cell.angle_alpha   90.00
_cell.angle_beta   90.00
_cell.angle_gamma   90.00
#
_symmetry.space_group_name_H-M   'P 1'
#
loop_
_entity.id
_entity.type
_entity.pdbx_description
1 polymer ?
#
loop_
_entity_poly.entity_id
_entity_poly.type
_entity_poly.pdbx_seq_one_letter_code
_entity_poly.pdbx_strand_id
1 'polypeptide(L)'
;MNSVLFYIIPLIIYAIVNNTVDNLYWPHFLLLLASFVVFQLARVRYPKDKIPATAKVTQGAFYILTVAFIFRDQFLEPLFINVFLGITIGLVIIEIMQGKKQASK
;
A
#
# COMPACT_ATOMS: atom_id res chain seq x y z
N MET A 1 -18.10 -6.89 -3.40
CA MET A 1 -16.80 -6.50 -4.00
C MET A 1 -15.70 -6.89 -3.02
N ASN A 2 -14.68 -7.65 -3.44
CA ASN A 2 -13.59 -8.04 -2.53
C ASN A 2 -12.75 -6.80 -2.21
N SER A 3 -13.06 -6.10 -1.13
CA SER A 3 -12.35 -4.90 -0.66
C SER A 3 -10.86 -5.14 -0.41
N VAL A 4 -10.46 -6.40 -0.24
CA VAL A 4 -9.05 -6.82 -0.17
C VAL A 4 -8.28 -6.52 -1.48
N LEU A 5 -8.95 -6.53 -2.64
CA LEU A 5 -8.31 -6.19 -3.91
C LEU A 5 -7.79 -4.75 -3.94
N PHE A 6 -8.42 -3.85 -3.18
CA PHE A 6 -7.94 -2.48 -3.02
C PHE A 6 -6.61 -2.38 -2.29
N TYR A 7 -6.22 -3.40 -1.52
CA TYR A 7 -4.87 -3.48 -0.97
C TYR A 7 -3.89 -4.18 -1.93
N ILE A 8 -4.32 -5.31 -2.51
CA ILE A 8 -3.42 -6.17 -3.28
C ILE A 8 -2.98 -5.50 -4.60
N ILE A 9 -3.92 -4.91 -5.34
CA ILE A 9 -3.63 -4.35 -6.67
C ILE A 9 -2.57 -3.23 -6.59
N PRO A 10 -2.72 -2.22 -5.69
CA PRO A 10 -1.69 -1.19 -5.56
C PRO A 10 -0.32 -1.73 -5.13
N LEU A 11 -0.27 -2.71 -4.21
CA LEU A 11 0.99 -3.30 -3.77
C LEU A 11 1.71 -4.02 -4.92
N ILE A 12 0.97 -4.74 -5.76
CA ILE A 12 1.53 -5.38 -6.96
C ILE A 12 2.07 -4.32 -7.92
N ILE A 13 1.32 -3.24 -8.16
CA ILE A 13 1.78 -2.16 -9.04
C ILE A 13 3.07 -1.55 -8.51
N TYR A 14 3.16 -1.25 -7.21
CA TYR A 14 4.37 -0.72 -6.60
C TYR A 14 5.55 -1.70 -6.74
N ALA A 15 5.30 -3.00 -6.53
CA ALA A 15 6.33 -4.02 -6.66
C ALA A 15 6.83 -4.13 -8.10
N ILE A 16 5.94 -4.15 -9.10
CA ILE A 16 6.30 -4.21 -10.51
C ILE A 16 7.12 -2.97 -10.87
N VAL A 17 6.59 -1.77 -10.62
CA VAL A 17 7.29 -0.52 -10.97
C VAL A 17 8.66 -0.46 -10.30
N ASN A 18 8.78 -0.86 -9.04
CA ASN A 18 10.08 -0.76 -8.35
C ASN A 18 11.14 -1.68 -8.96
N ASN A 19 10.76 -2.87 -9.41
CA ASN A 19 11.69 -3.91 -9.83
C ASN A 19 11.88 -3.99 -11.35
N THR A 20 11.00 -3.40 -12.16
CA THR A 20 11.08 -3.46 -13.63
C THR A 20 11.38 -2.11 -14.29
N VAL A 21 11.30 -1.00 -13.54
CA VAL A 21 11.50 0.34 -14.09
C VAL A 21 12.79 0.92 -13.53
N ASP A 22 13.79 1.07 -14.40
CA ASP A 22 15.10 1.61 -14.03
C ASP A 22 15.02 3.09 -13.61
N ASN A 23 14.24 3.89 -14.34
CA ASN A 23 14.08 5.32 -14.07
C ASN A 23 12.59 5.72 -14.15
N LEU A 24 12.11 6.43 -13.14
CA LEU A 24 10.74 6.89 -13.00
C LEU A 24 10.52 8.18 -13.80
N TYR A 25 9.57 8.10 -14.70
CA TYR A 25 9.05 9.25 -15.46
C TYR A 25 7.61 9.56 -15.07
N TRP A 26 7.11 10.72 -15.52
CA TRP A 26 5.76 11.20 -15.23
C TRP A 26 4.62 10.15 -15.35
N PRO A 27 4.61 9.20 -16.31
CA PRO A 27 3.52 8.21 -16.39
C PRO A 27 3.53 7.25 -15.20
N HIS A 28 4.72 6.90 -14.71
CA HIS A 28 4.89 6.03 -13.55
C HIS A 28 4.37 6.71 -12.30
N PHE A 29 4.65 8.01 -12.11
CA PHE A 29 4.11 8.77 -10.99
C PHE A 29 2.59 8.85 -11.01
N LEU A 30 1.96 9.02 -12.18
CA LEU A 30 0.50 8.98 -12.29
C LEU A 30 -0.07 7.61 -11.93
N LEU A 31 0.56 6.53 -12.39
CA LEU A 31 0.16 5.16 -12.06
C LEU A 31 0.29 4.87 -10.55
N LEU A 32 1.38 5.32 -9.92
CA LEU A 32 1.62 5.18 -8.48
C LEU A 32 0.65 6.03 -7.66
N LEU A 33 0.27 7.22 -8.15
CA LEU A 33 -0.72 8.08 -7.52
C LEU A 33 -2.13 7.47 -7.61
N ALA A 34 -2.53 6.95 -8.77
CA ALA A 34 -3.80 6.25 -8.93
C ALA A 34 -3.87 5.03 -7.99
N SER A 35 -2.80 4.24 -7.95
CA SER A 35 -2.63 3.13 -7.02
C SER A 35 -2.72 3.58 -5.56
N PHE A 36 -2.14 4.74 -5.25
CA PHE A 36 -2.23 5.34 -3.92
C PHE A 36 -3.69 5.60 -3.51
N VAL A 37 -4.45 6.28 -4.37
CA VAL A 37 -5.87 6.55 -4.13
C VAL A 37 -6.65 5.24 -3.97
N VAL A 38 -6.42 4.24 -4.82
CA VAL A 38 -7.09 2.94 -4.74
C VAL A 38 -6.82 2.25 -3.40
N PHE A 39 -5.58 2.31 -2.88
CA PHE A 39 -5.25 1.73 -1.58
C PHE A 39 -5.97 2.44 -0.43
N GLN A 40 -6.11 3.77 -0.51
CA GLN A 40 -6.86 4.54 0.48
C GLN A 40 -8.34 4.14 0.49
N LEU A 41 -8.92 3.77 -0.65
CA LEU A 41 -10.31 3.28 -0.72
C LEU A 41 -10.52 1.95 0.01
N ALA A 42 -9.48 1.18 0.31
CA ALA A 42 -9.61 -0.03 1.10
C ALA A 42 -10.18 0.25 2.51
N ARG A 43 -10.02 1.47 3.04
CA ARG A 43 -10.65 1.91 4.30
C ARG A 43 -12.17 1.87 4.27
N VAL A 44 -12.79 1.95 3.09
CA VAL A 44 -14.26 1.92 2.92
C VAL A 44 -14.84 0.58 3.37
N ARG A 45 -14.02 -0.46 3.54
CA ARG A 45 -14.47 -1.72 4.16
C ARG A 45 -14.91 -1.55 5.62
N TYR A 46 -14.47 -0.50 6.30
CA TYR A 46 -14.79 -0.26 7.69
C TYR A 46 -15.89 0.80 7.84
N PRO A 47 -16.76 0.69 8.87
CA PRO A 47 -17.67 1.78 9.22
C PRO A 47 -16.87 3.04 9.56
N LYS A 48 -17.39 4.22 9.19
CA LYS A 48 -16.69 5.51 9.36
C LYS A 48 -16.20 5.74 10.81
N ASP A 49 -16.95 5.24 11.79
CA ASP A 49 -16.68 5.46 13.22
C ASP A 49 -15.87 4.32 13.87
N LYS A 50 -15.55 3.25 13.13
CA LYS A 50 -14.91 2.04 13.66
C LYS A 50 -13.76 1.54 12.77
N ILE A 51 -12.87 2.45 12.37
CA ILE A 51 -11.64 2.06 11.67
C ILE A 51 -10.65 1.50 12.70
N PRO A 52 -10.26 0.21 12.60
CA PRO A 52 -9.33 -0.39 13.55
C PRO A 52 -7.96 0.28 13.46
N ALA A 53 -7.23 0.30 14.58
CA ALA A 53 -5.89 0.89 14.65
C ALA A 53 -4.93 0.26 13.63
N THR A 54 -5.04 -1.04 13.37
CA THR A 54 -4.24 -1.74 12.37
C THR A 54 -4.45 -1.19 10.96
N ALA A 55 -5.69 -0.88 10.58
CA ALA A 55 -5.95 -0.23 9.29
C ALA A 55 -5.33 1.16 9.19
N LYS A 56 -5.31 1.94 10.28
CA LYS A 56 -4.64 3.25 10.30
C LYS A 56 -3.12 3.10 10.11
N VAL A 57 -2.52 2.13 10.80
CA VAL A 57 -1.08 1.82 10.69
C VAL A 57 -0.74 1.34 9.29
N THR A 58 -1.53 0.44 8.69
CA THR A 58 -1.35 -0.01 7.31
C THR A 58 -1.39 1.15 6.31
N GLN A 59 -2.38 2.03 6.43
CA GLN A 59 -2.51 3.20 5.56
C GLN A 59 -1.33 4.18 5.74
N GLY A 60 -0.88 4.37 6.98
CA GLY A 60 0.32 5.16 7.28
C GLY A 60 1.59 4.56 6.69
N ALA A 61 1.79 3.26 6.82
CA ALA A 61 2.94 2.55 6.25
C ALA A 61 2.96 2.66 4.71
N PHE A 62 1.80 2.50 4.07
CA PHE A 62 1.70 2.66 2.63
C PHE A 62 1.94 4.11 2.18
N TYR A 63 1.50 5.10 2.96
CA TYR A 63 1.85 6.50 2.70
C TYR A 63 3.37 6.73 2.77
N ILE A 64 4.05 6.19 3.80
CA ILE A 64 5.51 6.26 3.91
C ILE A 64 6.18 5.58 2.72
N LEU A 65 5.69 4.41 2.30
CA LEU A 65 6.17 3.73 1.09
C LEU A 65 6.01 4.61 -0.15
N THR A 66 4.87 5.27 -0.35
CA THR A 66 4.65 6.20 -1.48
C THR A 66 5.64 7.36 -1.45
N VAL A 67 5.86 7.97 -0.29
CA VAL A 67 6.84 9.05 -0.15
C VAL A 67 8.25 8.55 -0.46
N ALA A 68 8.65 7.39 0.07
CA ALA A 68 9.93 6.78 -0.25
C ALA A 68 10.08 6.51 -1.75
N PHE A 69 9.02 6.04 -2.41
CA PHE A 69 9.01 5.77 -3.84
C PHE A 69 9.27 7.04 -4.67
N ILE A 70 8.70 8.18 -4.26
CA ILE A 70 8.93 9.47 -4.93
C ILE A 70 10.42 9.85 -4.90
N PHE A 71 11.10 9.54 -3.81
CA PHE A 71 12.52 9.84 -3.61
C PHE A 71 13.47 8.74 -4.08
N ARG A 72 12.96 7.63 -4.66
CA ARG A 72 13.77 6.49 -5.11
C ARG A 72 14.95 6.94 -5.97
N ASP A 73 14.68 7.53 -7.11
CA ASP A 73 15.74 7.81 -8.10
C ASP A 73 16.70 8.93 -7.66
N GLN A 74 16.36 9.69 -6.61
CA GLN A 74 17.19 10.81 -6.13
C GLN A 74 18.04 10.43 -4.91
N PHE A 75 17.51 9.61 -4.00
CA PHE A 75 18.11 9.41 -2.68
C PHE A 75 18.04 7.97 -2.16
N LEU A 76 17.27 7.06 -2.78
CA LEU A 76 17.00 5.74 -2.21
C LEU A 76 17.18 4.61 -3.22
N GLU A 77 17.98 3.61 -2.87
CA GLU A 77 18.11 2.42 -3.71
C GLU A 77 16.80 1.62 -3.79
N PRO A 78 16.53 0.92 -4.91
CA PRO A 78 15.34 0.07 -5.07
C PRO A 78 15.16 -0.96 -3.94
N LEU A 79 16.26 -1.39 -3.31
CA LEU A 79 16.22 -2.30 -2.16
C LEU A 79 15.44 -1.73 -0.97
N PHE A 80 15.61 -0.44 -0.66
CA PHE A 80 14.89 0.20 0.44
C PHE A 80 13.38 0.23 0.19
N ILE A 81 12.98 0.48 -1.06
CA ILE A 81 11.57 0.43 -1.46
C ILE A 81 11.02 -0.99 -1.26
N ASN A 82 11.77 -2.02 -1.65
CA ASN A 82 11.37 -3.42 -1.42
C ASN A 82 11.22 -3.76 0.07
N VAL A 83 12.08 -3.22 0.95
CA VAL A 83 11.95 -3.40 2.41
C VAL A 83 10.66 -2.74 2.91
N PHE A 84 10.40 -1.49 2.56
CA PHE A 84 9.16 -0.81 2.95
C PHE A 84 7.92 -1.49 2.38
N LEU A 85 8.01 -2.02 1.16
CA LEU A 85 6.95 -2.78 0.52
C LEU A 85 6.68 -4.08 1.29
N GLY A 86 7.72 -4.81 1.70
CA GLY A 86 7.60 -6.01 2.54
C GLY A 86 6.96 -5.72 3.90
N ILE A 87 7.37 -4.64 4.58
CA ILE A 87 6.75 -4.19 5.84
C ILE A 87 5.26 -3.90 5.62
N THR A 88 4.93 -3.17 4.56
CA THR A 88 3.54 -2.80 4.26
C THR A 88 2.68 -4.02 3.95
N ILE A 89 3.20 -4.99 3.19
CA ILE A 89 2.53 -6.27 2.94
C ILE A 89 2.26 -7.01 4.25
N GLY A 90 3.25 -7.09 5.15
CA GLY A 90 3.07 -7.71 6.47
C GLY A 90 1.94 -7.08 7.26
N LEU A 91 1.86 -5.74 7.29
CA LEU A 91 0.80 -5.00 7.96
C LEU A 91 -0.58 -5.25 7.34
N VAL A 92 -0.66 -5.24 6.00
CA VAL A 92 -1.90 -5.57 5.26
C VAL A 92 -2.39 -6.98 5.62
N ILE A 93 -1.49 -7.97 5.67
CA ILE A 93 -1.84 -9.36 6.02
C ILE A 93 -2.41 -9.40 7.45
N ILE A 94 -1.74 -8.78 8.42
CA ILE A 94 -2.19 -8.71 9.82
C ILE A 94 -3.57 -8.06 9.90
N GLU A 95 -3.79 -6.95 9.19
CA GLU A 95 -5.07 -6.24 9.14
C GLU A 95 -6.20 -7.11 8.55
N ILE A 96 -5.92 -7.83 7.45
CA ILE A 96 -6.91 -8.74 6.84
C ILE A 96 -7.26 -9.87 7.81
N MET A 97 -6.26 -10.47 8.46
CA MET A 97 -6.49 -11.54 9.45
C MET A 97 -7.32 -11.06 10.65
N GLN A 98 -7.03 -9.87 11.16
CA GLN A 98 -7.80 -9.29 12.27
C GLN A 98 -9.23 -8.95 11.88
N GLY A 99 -9.45 -8.39 10.68
CA GLY A 99 -10.81 -8.11 10.21
C GLY A 99 -11.67 -9.36 10.03
N LYS A 100 -11.08 -10.46 9.55
CA LYS A 100 -11.79 -11.76 9.49
C LYS A 100 -12.20 -12.25 10.87
N LYS A 101 -11.33 -12.10 11.88
CA LYS A 101 -11.65 -12.46 13.27
C LYS A 101 -12.78 -11.61 13.88
N GLN A 102 -12.88 -10.34 13.51
CA GLN A 102 -13.95 -9.45 13.98
C GLN A 102 -15.29 -9.69 13.30
N ALA A 103 -15.32 -10.10 12.02
CA ALA A 103 -16.55 -10.39 11.30
C ALA A 103 -17.17 -11.75 11.64
N SER A 104 -16.41 -12.65 12.27
CA SER A 104 -16.85 -13.99 12.70
C SER A 104 -17.34 -14.04 14.15
N LYS A 105 -17.35 -12.91 14.86
CA LYS A 105 -17.93 -12.74 16.19
C LYS A 105 -19.23 -11.94 16.08
#